data_AF-A0A660Z1N7-F1
#
_entry.id   AF-A0A660Z1N7-F1
#
_cell.length_a   1.000
_cell.length_b   1.000
_cell.length_c   1.000
_cell.angle_alpha   90.00
_cell.angle_beta   90.00
_cell.angle_gamma   90.00
#
_symmetry.space_group_name_H-M   'P 1'
#
loop_
_entity.id
_entity.type
_entity.pdbx_description
1 polymer ?
#
loop_
_entity_poly.entity_id
_entity_poly.type
_entity_poly.pdbx_seq_one_letter_code
_entity_poly.pdbx_strand_id
1 'polypeptide(L)'
;LLGESGFGLGGFYRHELSTKFSLFGDISFSESKDDREFEYIDFFGNTFTVGKKNRVFQIPLNFGAQYRLFEKELTDNLRPYVNAAVGPTVVLTTPYREEFFKAFGSTSVHLAAGGYIGFGANFGLDKSNLIGLNFRYYVIRFFNEGVESLEGRFNKTIGGFYITINFGFMY
;
A
#
# COMPACT_ATOMS: atom_id res chain seq x y z
N LEU A 1 -2.75 -6.21 1.41
CA LEU A 1 -1.76 -5.24 1.94
C LEU A 1 -2.04 -5.07 3.43
N LEU A 2 -1.02 -5.23 4.25
CA LEU A 2 -1.06 -5.05 5.70
C LEU A 2 0.13 -4.14 6.03
N GLY A 3 -0.12 -2.95 6.56
CA GLY A 3 0.94 -2.02 6.94
C GLY A 3 0.72 -1.48 8.34
N GLU A 4 1.73 -0.76 8.84
CA GLU A 4 1.67 -0.02 10.11
C GLU A 4 0.43 0.88 10.18
N SER A 5 -0.03 1.33 9.02
CA SER A 5 -1.10 2.29 8.84
C SER A 5 -2.48 1.68 8.52
N GLY A 6 -2.63 0.34 8.48
CA GLY A 6 -3.92 -0.34 8.25
C GLY A 6 -3.88 -1.51 7.25
N PHE A 7 -5.06 -1.95 6.81
CA PHE A 7 -5.21 -2.98 5.78
C PHE A 7 -5.63 -2.37 4.44
N GLY A 8 -5.35 -3.10 3.37
CA GLY A 8 -5.75 -2.74 2.03
C GLY A 8 -5.80 -3.93 1.09
N LEU A 9 -6.47 -3.73 -0.03
CA LEU A 9 -6.61 -4.71 -1.11
C LEU A 9 -6.23 -4.06 -2.44
N GLY A 10 -5.91 -4.87 -3.43
CA GLY A 10 -5.49 -4.35 -4.73
C GLY A 10 -5.43 -5.43 -5.78
N GLY A 11 -5.28 -4.99 -7.02
CA GLY A 11 -5.01 -5.82 -8.18
C GLY A 11 -3.65 -5.49 -8.75
N PHE A 12 -3.04 -6.47 -9.42
CA PHE A 12 -1.81 -6.26 -10.17
C PHE A 12 -1.88 -7.01 -11.50
N TYR A 13 -1.18 -6.48 -12.48
CA TYR A 13 -0.89 -7.16 -13.74
C TYR A 13 0.62 -7.22 -13.90
N ARG A 14 1.16 -8.40 -14.22
CA ARG A 14 2.59 -8.61 -14.41
C ARG A 14 2.84 -9.25 -15.76
N HIS A 15 3.78 -8.70 -16.50
CA HIS A 15 4.27 -9.23 -17.76
C HIS A 15 5.74 -9.65 -17.60
N GLU A 16 6.03 -10.92 -17.86
CA GLU A 16 7.39 -11.47 -17.78
C GLU A 16 8.12 -11.21 -19.10
N LEU A 17 9.17 -10.39 -19.07
CA LEU A 17 10.02 -10.16 -20.26
C LEU A 17 11.12 -11.22 -20.38
N SER A 18 11.59 -11.72 -19.24
CA SER A 18 12.55 -12.81 -19.14
C SER A 18 12.37 -13.53 -17.80
N THR A 19 13.05 -14.66 -17.62
CA THR A 19 13.04 -15.41 -16.36
C THR A 19 13.51 -14.61 -15.14
N LYS A 20 14.27 -13.53 -15.36
CA LYS A 20 14.78 -12.64 -14.32
C LYS A 20 14.01 -11.35 -14.18
N PHE A 21 13.39 -10.86 -15.25
CA PHE A 21 12.87 -9.50 -15.30
C PHE A 21 11.40 -9.49 -15.70
N SER A 22 10.60 -8.83 -14.88
CA SER A 22 9.18 -8.64 -15.14
C SER A 22 8.80 -7.17 -14.99
N LEU A 23 7.93 -6.69 -15.86
CA LEU A 23 7.24 -5.42 -15.69
C LEU A 23 5.91 -5.67 -15.01
N PHE A 24 5.44 -4.71 -14.23
CA PHE A 24 4.12 -4.80 -13.62
C PHE A 24 3.46 -3.43 -13.49
N GLY A 25 2.13 -3.47 -13.42
CA GLY A 25 1.30 -2.38 -12.92
C GLY A 25 0.47 -2.88 -11.74
N ASP A 26 0.33 -2.08 -10.70
CA ASP A 26 -0.53 -2.38 -9.56
C ASP A 26 -1.42 -1.20 -9.19
N ILE A 27 -2.65 -1.52 -8.77
CA ILE A 27 -3.58 -0.58 -8.17
C ILE A 27 -4.00 -1.14 -6.82
N SER A 28 -4.01 -0.29 -5.80
CA SER A 28 -4.47 -0.72 -4.47
C SER A 28 -5.33 0.35 -3.81
N PHE A 29 -6.14 -0.08 -2.86
CA PHE A 29 -6.89 0.76 -1.95
C PHE A 29 -6.49 0.36 -0.53
N SER A 30 -5.99 1.32 0.26
CA SER A 30 -5.62 1.09 1.65
C SER A 30 -5.91 2.30 2.53
N GLU A 31 -6.14 2.06 3.81
CA GLU A 31 -6.11 3.13 4.82
C GLU A 31 -4.65 3.54 5.11
N SER A 32 -4.45 4.82 5.42
CA SER A 32 -3.20 5.38 5.92
C SER A 32 -3.47 6.08 7.24
N LYS A 33 -3.12 5.46 8.36
CA LYS A 33 -2.97 6.12 9.67
C LYS A 33 -1.65 6.90 9.74
N ASP A 34 -1.67 8.04 10.45
CA ASP A 34 -0.46 8.80 10.81
C ASP A 34 0.22 8.11 12.02
N ASP A 35 1.54 7.95 11.97
CA ASP A 35 2.37 7.31 13.02
C ASP A 35 2.27 8.00 14.40
N ARG A 36 1.68 9.19 14.45
CA ARG A 36 1.50 9.99 15.68
C ARG A 36 0.08 9.91 16.23
N GLU A 37 -0.78 9.07 15.66
CA GLU A 37 -2.10 8.75 16.20
C GLU A 37 -1.95 7.80 17.40
N PHE A 38 -2.28 8.26 18.61
CA PHE A 38 -2.38 7.41 19.80
C PHE A 38 -3.83 6.92 19.95
N GLU A 39 -4.03 5.61 19.89
CA GLU A 39 -5.30 4.98 20.21
C GLU A 39 -5.40 4.73 21.71
N TYR A 40 -6.47 5.23 22.32
CA TYR A 40 -6.81 5.00 23.73
C TYR A 40 -7.93 3.97 23.79
N ILE A 41 -7.86 3.09 24.80
CA ILE A 41 -8.90 2.09 25.07
C ILE A 41 -9.73 2.63 26.23
N ASP A 42 -11.05 2.75 26.03
CA ASP A 42 -11.96 3.10 27.11
C ASP A 42 -12.15 1.92 28.08
N PHE A 43 -12.82 2.16 29.21
CA PHE A 43 -13.10 1.12 30.21
C PHE A 43 -13.97 -0.03 29.66
N PHE A 44 -14.69 0.19 28.56
CA PHE A 44 -15.56 -0.76 27.89
C PHE A 44 -14.88 -1.49 26.71
N GLY A 45 -13.59 -1.25 26.47
CA GLY A 45 -12.80 -1.89 25.41
C GLY A 45 -12.91 -1.22 24.04
N ASN A 46 -13.55 -0.07 23.91
CA ASN A 46 -13.62 0.68 22.65
C ASN A 46 -12.34 1.49 22.43
N THR A 47 -11.76 1.40 21.24
CA THR A 47 -10.60 2.21 20.84
C THR A 47 -11.05 3.54 20.24
N PHE A 48 -10.46 4.64 20.70
CA PHE A 48 -10.66 5.97 20.11
C PHE A 48 -9.34 6.72 19.97
N THR A 49 -9.18 7.47 18.87
CA THR A 49 -8.02 8.32 18.63
C THR A 49 -8.34 9.76 19.02
N VAL A 50 -7.58 10.32 19.98
CA VAL A 50 -7.77 11.72 20.39
C VAL A 50 -7.21 12.66 19.32
N GLY A 51 -8.00 13.65 18.91
CA GLY A 51 -7.59 14.70 17.95
C GLY A 51 -7.60 14.28 16.48
N LYS A 52 -8.16 13.12 16.14
CA LYS A 52 -8.30 12.65 14.75
C LYS A 52 -9.36 13.46 14.01
N LYS A 53 -8.94 14.16 12.96
CA LYS A 53 -9.80 15.03 12.14
C LYS A 53 -10.36 14.28 10.95
N ASN A 54 -9.50 13.59 10.20
CA ASN A 54 -9.87 12.87 8.99
C ASN A 54 -9.33 11.44 8.99
N ARG A 55 -10.07 10.53 8.37
CA ARG A 55 -9.56 9.23 7.91
C ARG A 55 -8.95 9.43 6.54
N VAL A 56 -7.74 8.90 6.32
CA VAL A 56 -7.01 9.06 5.06
C VAL A 56 -6.94 7.71 4.35
N PHE A 57 -7.40 7.68 3.10
CA PHE A 57 -7.33 6.52 2.23
C PHE A 57 -6.47 6.83 1.03
N GLN A 58 -5.67 5.88 0.58
CA GLN A 58 -4.79 6.04 -0.57
C GLN A 58 -5.14 5.03 -1.66
N ILE A 59 -5.09 5.51 -2.90
CA ILE A 59 -5.35 4.75 -4.12
C ILE A 59 -4.19 4.96 -5.08
N PRO A 60 -3.02 4.32 -4.83
CA PRO A 60 -1.89 4.41 -5.74
C PRO A 60 -2.13 3.55 -6.98
N LEU A 61 -1.79 4.11 -8.14
CA LEU A 61 -1.64 3.40 -9.40
C LEU A 61 -0.15 3.41 -9.74
N ASN A 62 0.53 2.28 -9.56
CA ASN A 62 1.97 2.18 -9.72
C ASN A 62 2.34 1.39 -10.97
N PHE A 63 3.46 1.76 -11.58
CA PHE A 63 4.12 1.00 -12.63
C PHE A 63 5.57 0.76 -12.22
N GLY A 64 6.04 -0.45 -12.43
CA GLY A 64 7.32 -0.87 -11.88
C GLY A 64 7.94 -2.06 -12.56
N ALA A 65 9.09 -2.45 -12.01
CA ALA A 65 9.85 -3.60 -12.46
C ALA A 65 10.23 -4.49 -11.28
N GLN A 66 10.28 -5.78 -11.53
CA GLN A 66 10.67 -6.83 -10.59
C GLN A 66 11.87 -7.57 -11.15
N TYR A 67 12.88 -7.79 -10.31
CA TYR A 67 14.08 -8.54 -10.63
C TYR A 67 14.21 -9.77 -9.72
N ARG A 68 14.15 -10.98 -10.30
CA ARG A 68 14.32 -12.27 -9.60
C ARG A 68 15.79 -12.47 -9.22
N LEU A 69 16.01 -12.81 -7.97
CA LEU A 69 17.32 -13.16 -7.40
C LEU A 69 17.52 -14.67 -7.43
N PHE A 70 18.81 -15.09 -7.46
CA PHE A 70 19.23 -16.49 -7.28
C PHE A 70 18.56 -17.51 -8.21
N GLU A 71 18.18 -17.10 -9.43
CA GLU A 71 17.49 -17.96 -10.41
C GLU A 71 18.20 -19.31 -10.65
N LYS A 72 19.54 -19.32 -10.63
CA LYS A 72 20.35 -20.52 -10.91
C LYS A 72 20.67 -21.36 -9.68
N GLU A 73 20.49 -20.81 -8.48
CA GLU A 73 20.93 -21.42 -7.22
C GLU A 73 19.77 -21.95 -6.39
N LEU A 74 18.58 -21.35 -6.54
CA LEU A 74 17.37 -21.77 -5.87
C LEU A 74 16.48 -22.60 -6.79
N THR A 75 15.89 -23.65 -6.22
CA THR A 75 14.84 -24.45 -6.85
C THR A 75 13.70 -23.53 -7.29
N ASP A 76 13.06 -23.86 -8.42
CA ASP A 76 12.01 -23.03 -9.01
C ASP A 76 10.80 -22.79 -8.11
N ASN A 77 10.64 -23.54 -7.02
CA ASN A 77 9.57 -23.38 -6.04
C ASN A 77 9.71 -22.15 -5.12
N LEU A 78 10.92 -21.57 -5.00
CA LEU A 78 11.20 -20.36 -4.22
C LEU A 78 11.88 -19.35 -5.12
N ARG A 79 11.21 -18.22 -5.38
CA ARG A 79 11.66 -17.21 -6.31
C ARG A 79 11.77 -15.85 -5.60
N PRO A 80 12.87 -15.57 -4.88
CA PRO A 80 13.10 -14.27 -4.26
C PRO A 80 13.27 -13.18 -5.33
N TYR A 81 12.88 -11.96 -4.99
CA TYR A 81 13.00 -10.82 -5.89
C TYR A 81 13.12 -9.51 -5.13
N VAL A 82 13.60 -8.50 -5.84
CA VAL A 82 13.44 -7.09 -5.48
C VAL A 82 12.54 -6.41 -6.50
N ASN A 83 11.84 -5.36 -6.09
CA ASN A 83 11.01 -4.55 -6.97
C ASN A 83 11.10 -3.07 -6.61
N ALA A 84 10.74 -2.25 -7.59
CA ALA A 84 10.47 -0.85 -7.38
C ALA A 84 9.35 -0.43 -8.34
N ALA A 85 8.50 0.48 -7.87
CA ALA A 85 7.42 1.04 -8.67
C ALA A 85 7.19 2.49 -8.29
N VAL A 86 6.70 3.27 -9.25
CA VAL A 86 6.30 4.65 -9.05
C VAL A 86 4.99 4.93 -9.79
N GLY A 87 4.26 5.94 -9.35
CA GLY A 87 3.07 6.38 -10.03
C GLY A 87 2.26 7.43 -9.28
N PRO A 88 1.16 7.89 -9.90
CA PRO A 88 0.22 8.79 -9.24
C PRO A 88 -0.54 8.07 -8.13
N THR A 89 -0.88 8.84 -7.10
CA THR A 89 -1.71 8.39 -5.98
C THR A 89 -2.85 9.37 -5.76
N VAL A 90 -4.07 8.86 -5.78
CA VAL A 90 -5.24 9.60 -5.29
C VAL A 90 -5.38 9.35 -3.80
N VAL A 91 -5.51 10.42 -3.02
CA VAL A 91 -5.73 10.33 -1.59
C VAL A 91 -7.09 10.92 -1.24
N LEU A 92 -7.90 10.17 -0.51
CA LEU A 92 -9.24 10.57 -0.08
C LEU A 92 -9.21 10.82 1.42
N THR A 93 -9.74 11.95 1.86
CA THR A 93 -9.92 12.25 3.29
C THR A 93 -11.39 12.32 3.63
N THR A 94 -11.83 11.56 4.63
CA THR A 94 -13.21 11.60 5.14
C THR A 94 -13.25 12.08 6.59
N PRO A 95 -14.23 12.91 6.99
CA PRO A 95 -14.30 13.43 8.36
C PRO A 95 -14.45 12.30 9.39
N TYR A 96 -13.61 12.31 10.45
CA TYR A 96 -13.64 11.27 11.49
C TYR A 96 -14.91 11.33 12.35
N ARG A 97 -15.42 12.55 12.58
CA ARG A 97 -16.63 12.84 13.38
C ARG A 97 -17.93 12.28 12.80
N GLU A 98 -17.94 11.95 11.51
CA GLU A 98 -19.10 11.40 10.81
C GLU A 98 -19.01 9.87 10.79
N GLU A 99 -20.17 9.21 10.76
CA GLU A 99 -20.24 7.76 10.56
C GLU A 99 -19.58 7.35 9.25
N PHE A 100 -18.92 6.18 9.25
CA PHE A 100 -18.03 5.73 8.18
C PHE A 100 -18.61 5.90 6.78
N PHE A 101 -19.80 5.35 6.50
CA PHE A 101 -20.41 5.42 5.17
C PHE A 101 -20.91 6.83 4.81
N LYS A 102 -21.39 7.59 5.81
CA LYS A 102 -21.88 8.96 5.60
C LYS A 102 -20.73 9.93 5.29
N ALA A 103 -19.58 9.72 5.93
CA ALA A 103 -18.38 10.54 5.77
C ALA A 103 -17.86 10.55 4.32
N PHE A 104 -18.15 9.51 3.53
CA PHE A 104 -17.81 9.48 2.11
C PHE A 104 -18.56 10.53 1.27
N GLY A 105 -19.72 11.01 1.73
CA GLY A 105 -20.43 12.14 1.10
C GLY A 105 -19.70 13.48 1.26
N SER A 106 -18.84 13.58 2.28
CA SER A 106 -18.04 14.78 2.62
C SER A 106 -16.56 14.59 2.29
N THR A 107 -16.23 13.73 1.31
CA THR A 107 -14.86 13.39 0.95
C THR A 107 -14.14 14.55 0.29
N SER A 108 -12.89 14.81 0.71
CA SER A 108 -11.97 15.66 -0.05
C SER A 108 -10.95 14.80 -0.80
N VAL A 109 -10.67 15.19 -2.05
CA VAL A 109 -9.76 14.46 -2.95
C VAL A 109 -8.45 15.23 -3.06
N HIS A 110 -7.34 14.54 -2.84
CA HIS A 110 -5.99 15.08 -2.93
C HIS A 110 -5.20 14.27 -3.96
N LEU A 111 -4.34 14.97 -4.71
CA LEU A 111 -3.44 14.35 -5.66
C LEU A 111 -2.02 14.32 -5.09
N ALA A 112 -1.39 13.17 -5.26
CA ALA A 112 -0.03 12.90 -4.85
C ALA A 112 0.66 12.04 -5.92
N ALA A 113 1.97 11.91 -5.80
CA ALA A 113 2.73 10.90 -6.53
C ALA A 113 3.77 10.28 -5.60
N GLY A 114 4.06 9.03 -5.86
CA GLY A 114 4.94 8.26 -5.00
C GLY A 114 5.34 6.97 -5.63
N GLY A 115 5.83 6.09 -4.79
CA GLY A 115 6.23 4.77 -5.20
C GLY A 115 6.68 3.97 -4.00
N TYR A 116 7.24 2.81 -4.30
CA TYR A 116 7.85 1.96 -3.29
C TYR A 116 9.08 1.28 -3.84
N ILE A 117 9.94 0.89 -2.91
CA ILE A 117 10.92 -0.16 -3.11
C ILE A 117 10.50 -1.35 -2.26
N GLY A 118 10.80 -2.55 -2.71
CA GLY A 118 10.42 -3.74 -1.99
C GLY A 118 11.25 -4.97 -2.32
N PHE A 119 11.07 -5.98 -1.49
CA PHE A 119 11.67 -7.29 -1.65
C PHE A 119 10.67 -8.35 -1.23
N GLY A 120 10.73 -9.51 -1.86
CA GLY A 120 9.77 -10.56 -1.60
C GLY A 120 10.19 -11.89 -2.16
N ALA A 121 9.30 -12.86 -2.04
CA ALA A 121 9.47 -14.17 -2.63
C ALA A 121 8.13 -14.67 -3.17
N ASN A 122 8.19 -15.26 -4.37
CA ASN A 122 7.08 -16.00 -4.94
C ASN A 122 7.30 -17.50 -4.69
N PHE A 123 6.23 -18.19 -4.34
CA PHE A 123 6.15 -19.61 -4.03
C PHE A 123 5.19 -20.29 -5.02
N GLY A 124 5.49 -21.52 -5.39
CA GLY A 124 4.60 -22.35 -6.20
C GLY A 124 5.37 -23.38 -7.03
N LEU A 125 4.82 -24.61 -7.09
CA LEU A 125 5.39 -25.73 -7.84
C LEU A 125 5.27 -25.53 -9.36
N ASP A 126 4.17 -24.92 -9.81
CA ASP A 126 3.92 -24.61 -11.21
C ASP A 126 3.95 -23.10 -11.46
N LYS A 127 4.40 -22.69 -12.65
CA LYS A 127 4.44 -21.28 -13.07
C LYS A 127 3.05 -20.63 -13.19
N SER A 128 1.99 -21.42 -13.19
CA SER A 128 0.59 -20.98 -13.38
C SER A 128 -0.04 -20.34 -12.15
N ASN A 129 0.43 -20.65 -10.93
CA ASN A 129 -0.10 -20.11 -9.69
C ASN A 129 0.99 -19.32 -8.95
N LEU A 130 0.71 -18.05 -8.70
CA LEU A 130 1.59 -17.14 -8.00
C LEU A 130 1.06 -16.87 -6.59
N ILE A 131 1.67 -17.49 -5.58
CA ILE A 131 1.49 -17.09 -4.19
C ILE A 131 2.78 -16.39 -3.77
N GLY A 132 2.70 -15.18 -3.23
CA GLY A 132 3.91 -14.43 -2.90
C GLY A 132 3.77 -13.56 -1.66
N LEU A 133 4.87 -13.40 -0.94
CA LEU A 133 5.02 -12.43 0.14
C LEU A 133 5.94 -11.31 -0.34
N ASN A 134 5.56 -10.06 -0.08
CA ASN A 134 6.30 -8.88 -0.54
C ASN A 134 6.31 -7.82 0.54
N PHE A 135 7.49 -7.35 0.91
CA PHE A 135 7.72 -6.27 1.85
C PHE A 135 8.05 -5.01 1.08
N ARG A 136 7.28 -3.95 1.29
CA ARG A 136 7.36 -2.70 0.54
C ARG A 136 7.52 -1.53 1.50
N TYR A 137 8.38 -0.59 1.13
CA TYR A 137 8.48 0.70 1.79
C TYR A 137 7.98 1.79 0.84
N TYR A 138 6.83 2.38 1.17
CA TYR A 138 6.18 3.40 0.35
C TYR A 138 6.65 4.79 0.73
N VAL A 139 6.80 5.65 -0.29
CA VAL A 139 7.00 7.09 -0.14
C VAL A 139 6.07 7.80 -1.13
N ILE A 140 5.05 8.49 -0.61
CA ILE A 140 4.07 9.24 -1.39
C ILE A 140 4.12 10.70 -0.95
N ARG A 141 4.29 11.59 -1.93
CA ARG A 141 4.41 13.04 -1.72
C ARG A 141 3.22 13.74 -2.35
N PHE A 142 2.58 14.62 -1.58
CA PHE A 142 1.51 15.45 -2.07
C PHE A 142 2.04 16.57 -2.95
N PHE A 143 1.27 16.95 -3.96
CA PHE A 143 1.60 18.10 -4.81
C PHE A 143 1.24 19.44 -4.14
N ASN A 144 0.39 19.41 -3.12
CA ASN A 144 -0.13 20.59 -2.43
C ASN A 144 0.32 20.63 -0.96
N GLU A 145 -0.47 21.29 -0.11
CA GLU A 145 -0.19 21.46 1.32
C GLU A 145 -0.20 20.14 2.11
N GLY A 146 -0.68 19.06 1.51
CA GLY A 146 -0.79 17.74 2.13
C GLY A 146 -2.19 17.39 2.59
N VAL A 147 -2.28 16.46 3.53
CA VAL A 147 -3.54 16.06 4.19
C VAL A 147 -3.47 16.27 5.69
N GLU A 148 -4.59 16.67 6.28
CA GLU A 148 -4.70 16.90 7.72
C GLU A 148 -5.33 15.67 8.38
N SER A 149 -4.51 14.79 8.97
CA SER A 149 -5.00 13.62 9.74
C SER A 149 -5.40 14.02 11.17
N LEU A 150 -4.58 14.86 11.80
CA LEU A 150 -4.77 15.41 13.14
C LEU A 150 -5.03 16.91 13.07
N GLU A 151 -5.86 17.43 13.97
CA GLU A 151 -6.22 18.85 13.99
C GLU A 151 -4.99 19.78 14.04
N GLY A 152 -4.91 20.68 13.07
CA GLY A 152 -3.81 21.65 12.92
C GLY A 152 -2.50 21.07 12.35
N ARG A 153 -2.49 19.81 11.90
CA ARG A 153 -1.28 19.13 11.42
C ARG A 153 -1.43 18.59 10.01
N PHE A 154 -0.71 19.21 9.07
CA PHE A 154 -0.68 18.82 7.67
C PHE A 154 0.53 17.93 7.36
N ASN A 155 0.27 16.79 6.72
CA ASN A 155 1.28 15.85 6.27
C ASN A 155 1.51 16.00 4.76
N LYS A 156 2.70 16.48 4.39
CA LYS A 156 3.13 16.61 2.99
C LYS A 156 3.65 15.31 2.38
N THR A 157 3.91 14.32 3.22
CA THR A 157 4.37 12.98 2.82
C THR A 157 3.62 11.96 3.66
N ILE A 158 3.15 10.90 3.01
CA ILE A 158 2.65 9.68 3.65
C ILE A 158 3.42 8.49 3.09
N GLY A 159 3.53 7.42 3.86
CA GLY A 159 4.37 6.29 3.52
C GLY A 159 4.51 5.37 4.71
N GLY A 160 5.31 4.33 4.55
CA GLY A 160 5.51 3.35 5.61
C GLY A 160 5.78 1.96 5.08
N PHE A 161 5.91 1.03 6.02
CA PHE A 161 6.16 -0.37 5.71
C PHE A 161 4.86 -1.15 5.48
N TYR A 162 4.82 -1.93 4.41
CA TYR A 162 3.69 -2.76 4.03
C TYR A 162 4.14 -4.19 3.71
N ILE A 163 3.45 -5.15 4.31
CA ILE A 163 3.47 -6.56 3.96
C ILE A 163 2.33 -6.81 2.98
N THR A 164 2.65 -7.37 1.82
CA THR A 164 1.69 -7.71 0.79
C THR A 164 1.71 -9.21 0.54
N ILE A 165 0.54 -9.82 0.69
CA ILE A 165 0.31 -11.19 0.25
C ILE A 165 -0.32 -11.10 -1.13
N ASN A 166 0.32 -11.71 -2.12
CA ASN A 166 -0.11 -11.72 -3.50
C ASN A 166 -0.64 -13.10 -3.85
N PHE A 167 -1.83 -13.13 -4.45
CA PHE A 167 -2.40 -14.30 -5.10
C PHE A 167 -2.64 -13.94 -6.57
N GLY A 168 -2.05 -14.68 -7.49
CA GLY A 168 -2.18 -14.44 -8.91
C GLY A 168 -2.26 -15.75 -9.69
N PHE A 169 -3.00 -15.70 -10.79
CA PHE A 169 -3.07 -16.77 -11.77
C PHE A 169 -2.37 -16.27 -13.02
N MET A 170 -1.36 -17.00 -13.49
CA MET A 170 -0.71 -16.74 -14.78
C MET A 170 -1.42 -17.61 -15.81
N TYR A 171 -2.19 -16.97 -16.69
CA TYR A 171 -2.79 -17.56 -17.89
C TYR A 171 -1.93 -17.24 -19.12
#